data_AF-A0A2V2F2V6-F1
#
_entry.id   AF-A0A2V2F2V6-F1
#
_cell.length_a   1.000
_cell.length_b   1.000
_cell.length_c   1.000
_cell.angle_alpha   90.00
_cell.angle_beta   90.00
_cell.angle_gamma   90.00
#
_symmetry.space_group_name_H-M   'P 1'
#
loop_
_entity.id
_entity.type
_entity.pdbx_description
1 polymer ?
#
loop_
_entity_poly.entity_id
_entity_poly.type
_entity_poly.pdbx_seq_one_letter_code
_entity_poly.pdbx_strand_id
1 'polypeptide(L)'
;MQQNYNEMPVLRDKHAADEVRMMASLGMYPQEITVYGLSYFNNGERHYLLSTVQRNLIDFLNNAANEQYYPSDIYIYSESRMIPEGYSGEITNTVKAAAGKRLQQMYPAQVFRLLEEMHSFQATVNLDEDFRQMRAQLEPIFDLGSIEAFRELCVRAFLRKNMTEAVYQSLALWCEKRIAAIESYLPSLKDKEKTFYGFAVVSESGITCFINANLDVIYRERLDYERRGIMVTAICKKQFLYERQESLQSLRKCMEEEIRKIYDERMLDLLKKTTVKADFSIERKEEIFSALASLGDEAVKIGEKYANRWGI
;
A
#
# COMPACT_ATOMS: atom_id res chain seq x y z
N MET A 1 49.17 10.39 -37.94
CA MET A 1 48.05 11.33 -37.76
C MET A 1 46.77 10.65 -38.25
N GLN A 2 46.02 10.03 -37.34
CA GLN A 2 44.64 9.57 -37.61
C GLN A 2 43.73 10.51 -36.82
N GLN A 3 43.04 11.41 -37.53
CA GLN A 3 42.00 12.24 -36.94
C GLN A 3 40.73 11.40 -36.79
N ASN A 4 40.22 11.35 -35.55
CA ASN A 4 38.99 10.70 -35.14
C ASN A 4 37.78 11.25 -35.92
N TYR A 5 37.33 10.51 -36.94
CA TYR A 5 36.14 10.86 -37.72
C TYR A 5 34.81 10.53 -37.00
N ASN A 6 34.87 10.06 -35.75
CA ASN A 6 33.71 9.61 -34.97
C ASN A 6 33.35 10.52 -33.78
N GLU A 7 34.07 11.63 -33.56
CA GLU A 7 33.82 12.56 -32.45
C GLU A 7 32.78 13.65 -32.78
N MET A 8 32.64 14.05 -34.06
CA MET A 8 31.74 15.13 -34.45
C MET A 8 30.22 14.84 -34.30
N PRO A 9 29.70 13.63 -34.63
CA PRO A 9 28.29 13.32 -34.41
C PRO A 9 27.93 13.29 -32.92
N VAL A 10 28.82 12.73 -32.10
CA VAL A 10 28.68 12.64 -30.64
C VAL A 10 28.73 14.02 -29.97
N LEU A 11 29.53 14.96 -30.51
CA LEU A 11 29.55 16.35 -30.05
C LEU A 11 28.23 17.09 -30.37
N ARG A 12 27.68 16.87 -31.57
CA ARG A 12 26.44 17.51 -32.03
C ARG A 12 25.22 17.05 -31.23
N ASP A 13 25.14 15.76 -30.93
CA ASP A 13 24.05 15.21 -30.10
C ASP A 13 24.15 15.69 -28.64
N LYS A 14 25.36 15.84 -28.10
CA LYS A 14 25.57 16.44 -26.78
C LYS A 14 25.14 17.90 -26.74
N HIS A 15 25.54 18.70 -27.74
CA HIS A 15 25.13 20.11 -27.84
C HIS A 15 23.61 20.26 -27.98
N ALA A 16 22.97 19.44 -28.80
CA ALA A 16 21.51 19.44 -28.92
C ALA A 16 20.83 19.03 -27.60
N ALA A 17 21.36 18.03 -26.89
CA ALA A 17 20.84 17.64 -25.58
C ALA A 17 21.02 18.72 -24.51
N ASP A 18 22.12 19.48 -24.56
CA ASP A 18 22.39 20.58 -23.63
C ASP A 18 21.52 21.80 -23.93
N GLU A 19 21.30 22.13 -25.21
CA GLU A 19 20.34 23.17 -25.62
C GLU A 19 18.91 22.81 -25.21
N VAL A 20 18.49 21.54 -25.40
CA VAL A 20 17.17 21.07 -24.94
C VAL A 20 17.06 21.16 -23.42
N ARG A 21 18.11 20.79 -22.66
CA ARG A 21 18.12 20.95 -21.20
C ARG A 21 18.05 22.41 -20.77
N MET A 22 18.76 23.29 -21.46
CA MET A 22 18.74 24.73 -21.18
C MET A 22 17.39 25.35 -21.52
N MET A 23 16.77 24.98 -22.64
CA MET A 23 15.41 25.41 -22.98
C MET A 23 14.37 24.86 -21.98
N ALA A 24 14.54 23.62 -21.52
CA ALA A 24 13.71 23.04 -20.48
C ALA A 24 13.88 23.76 -19.13
N SER A 25 15.11 24.14 -18.75
CA SER A 25 15.38 24.90 -17.52
C SER A 25 14.83 26.32 -17.56
N LEU A 26 14.77 26.93 -18.75
CA LEU A 26 14.10 28.21 -19.00
C LEU A 26 12.58 28.10 -19.08
N GLY A 27 12.01 26.91 -18.87
CA GLY A 27 10.56 26.70 -18.86
C GLY A 27 9.90 26.78 -20.23
N MET A 28 10.65 26.62 -21.33
CA MET A 28 10.12 26.75 -22.70
C MET A 28 9.27 25.55 -23.16
N TYR A 29 9.26 24.46 -22.38
CA TYR A 29 8.43 23.29 -22.64
C TYR A 29 7.51 23.01 -21.46
N PRO A 30 6.25 22.60 -21.72
CA PRO A 30 5.37 22.18 -20.66
C PRO A 30 5.93 20.91 -20.00
N GLN A 31 6.04 20.95 -18.69
CA GLN A 31 6.44 19.81 -17.87
C GLN A 31 5.18 19.16 -17.30
N GLU A 32 5.14 17.84 -17.29
CA GLU A 32 4.09 17.09 -16.60
C GLU A 32 4.37 17.07 -15.10
N ILE A 33 3.41 17.54 -14.32
CA ILE A 33 3.44 17.48 -12.86
C ILE A 33 2.40 16.45 -12.42
N THR A 34 2.86 15.33 -11.90
CA THR A 34 2.01 14.30 -11.31
C THR A 34 1.95 14.46 -9.79
N VAL A 35 0.74 14.52 -9.26
CA VAL A 35 0.43 14.50 -7.84
C VAL A 35 -0.37 13.24 -7.53
N TYR A 36 0.06 12.53 -6.50
CA TYR A 36 -0.61 11.40 -5.89
C TYR A 36 -1.35 11.90 -4.66
N GLY A 37 -2.59 11.48 -4.51
CA GLY A 37 -3.45 11.91 -3.42
C GLY A 37 -4.31 10.79 -2.85
N LEU A 38 -4.59 10.82 -1.56
CA LEU A 38 -5.64 10.03 -0.95
C LEU A 38 -6.41 10.86 0.07
N SER A 39 -7.64 10.46 0.35
CA SER A 39 -8.49 11.03 1.38
C SER A 39 -8.63 10.03 2.52
N TYR A 40 -8.63 10.50 3.77
CA TYR A 40 -8.87 9.66 4.94
C TYR A 40 -9.69 10.44 5.97
N PHE A 41 -10.26 9.75 6.95
CA PHE A 41 -11.13 10.31 7.96
C PHE A 41 -10.56 10.09 9.36
N ASN A 42 -10.45 11.16 10.13
CA ASN A 42 -9.93 11.10 11.49
C ASN A 42 -10.64 12.16 12.33
N ASN A 43 -11.05 11.81 13.54
CA ASN A 43 -11.70 12.73 14.49
C ASN A 43 -12.89 13.52 13.91
N GLY A 44 -13.72 12.89 13.07
CA GLY A 44 -14.88 13.55 12.44
C GLY A 44 -14.53 14.46 11.26
N GLU A 45 -13.26 14.58 10.89
CA GLU A 45 -12.78 15.42 9.80
C GLU A 45 -12.14 14.61 8.68
N ARG A 46 -12.32 15.09 7.45
CA ARG A 46 -11.68 14.52 6.27
C ARG A 46 -10.36 15.22 6.02
N HIS A 47 -9.30 14.42 5.93
CA HIS A 47 -7.95 14.85 5.65
C HIS A 47 -7.47 14.36 4.28
N TYR A 48 -6.41 14.98 3.78
CA TYR A 48 -5.79 14.64 2.49
C TYR A 48 -4.29 14.47 2.66
N LEU A 49 -3.76 13.38 2.11
CA LEU A 49 -2.33 13.19 1.94
C LEU A 49 -1.99 13.40 0.47
N LEU A 50 -1.20 14.43 0.17
CA LEU A 50 -0.82 14.83 -1.19
C LEU A 50 0.69 14.84 -1.36
N SER A 51 1.20 14.15 -2.35
CA SER A 51 2.64 14.02 -2.61
C SER A 51 2.92 13.95 -4.11
N THR A 52 4.07 14.46 -4.55
CA THR A 52 4.61 14.17 -5.90
C THR A 52 5.36 12.84 -5.94
N VAL A 53 5.53 12.20 -4.77
CA VAL A 53 6.18 10.90 -4.60
C VAL A 53 5.13 9.90 -4.13
N GLN A 54 4.75 8.97 -5.01
CA GLN A 54 3.72 7.95 -4.74
C GLN A 54 4.06 7.09 -3.52
N ARG A 55 5.35 6.78 -3.32
CA ARG A 55 5.83 5.95 -2.22
C ARG A 55 5.37 6.44 -0.85
N ASN A 56 5.31 7.76 -0.63
CA ASN A 56 4.84 8.31 0.65
C ASN A 56 3.40 7.90 0.98
N LEU A 57 2.54 7.78 -0.04
CA LEU A 57 1.16 7.33 0.14
C LEU A 57 1.09 5.81 0.30
N ILE A 58 1.91 5.05 -0.43
CA ILE A 58 1.98 3.60 -0.27
C ILE A 58 2.49 3.26 1.13
N ASP A 59 3.50 3.95 1.65
CA ASP A 59 4.00 3.76 3.01
C ASP A 59 2.93 4.08 4.06
N PHE A 60 2.13 5.13 3.83
CA PHE A 60 0.96 5.43 4.66
C PHE A 60 -0.07 4.31 4.63
N LEU A 61 -0.40 3.78 3.46
CA LEU A 61 -1.39 2.70 3.28
C LEU A 61 -0.89 1.33 3.78
N ASN A 62 0.42 1.07 3.69
CA ASN A 62 1.03 -0.17 4.18
C ASN A 62 1.20 -0.17 5.70
N ASN A 63 1.14 1.00 6.36
CA ASN A 63 1.02 1.03 7.81
C ASN A 63 -0.40 0.61 8.18
N ALA A 64 -0.54 -0.64 8.58
CA ALA A 64 -1.81 -1.25 8.94
C ALA A 64 -2.58 -0.44 10.00
N ALA A 65 -1.90 0.28 10.91
CA ALA A 65 -2.57 1.15 11.88
C ALA A 65 -3.38 2.29 11.24
N ASN A 66 -3.04 2.73 10.03
CA ASN A 66 -3.75 3.81 9.34
C ASN A 66 -5.08 3.35 8.71
N GLU A 67 -5.35 2.06 8.65
CA GLU A 67 -6.59 1.51 8.11
C GLU A 67 -7.84 1.91 8.91
N GLN A 68 -7.68 2.22 10.20
CA GLN A 68 -8.75 2.74 11.04
C GLN A 68 -9.25 4.12 10.58
N TYR A 69 -8.49 4.83 9.75
CA TYR A 69 -8.84 6.14 9.21
C TYR A 69 -9.55 6.07 7.85
N TYR A 70 -9.98 4.88 7.44
CA TYR A 70 -10.71 4.66 6.19
C TYR A 70 -10.08 5.30 4.93
N PRO A 71 -8.76 5.13 4.67
CA PRO A 71 -8.13 5.75 3.51
C PRO A 71 -8.70 5.27 2.17
N SER A 72 -8.95 6.24 1.28
CA SER A 72 -9.27 5.99 -0.13
C SER A 72 -8.09 5.34 -0.85
N ASP A 73 -8.34 4.88 -2.07
CA ASP A 73 -7.25 4.49 -2.96
C ASP A 73 -6.47 5.71 -3.44
N ILE A 74 -5.26 5.47 -3.95
CA ILE A 74 -4.40 6.54 -4.48
C ILE A 74 -5.02 7.08 -5.76
N TYR A 75 -5.46 8.34 -5.70
CA TYR A 75 -5.81 9.16 -6.84
C TYR A 75 -4.55 9.71 -7.50
N ILE A 76 -4.47 9.62 -8.83
CA ILE A 76 -3.37 10.13 -9.63
C ILE A 76 -3.88 11.30 -10.45
N TYR A 77 -3.23 12.45 -10.31
CA TYR A 77 -3.58 13.67 -11.02
C TYR A 77 -2.35 14.22 -11.74
N SER A 78 -2.41 14.35 -13.06
CA SER A 78 -1.37 14.96 -13.87
C SER A 78 -1.88 16.22 -14.57
N GLU A 79 -1.07 17.27 -14.57
CA GLU A 79 -1.26 18.43 -15.44
C GLU A 79 0.04 18.78 -16.17
N SER A 80 -0.07 19.15 -17.45
CA SER A 80 1.05 19.74 -18.19
C SER A 80 1.03 21.26 -18.02
N ARG A 81 2.11 21.83 -17.48
CA ARG A 81 2.24 23.27 -17.23
C ARG A 81 3.60 23.79 -17.69
N MET A 82 3.62 25.02 -18.20
CA MET A 82 4.86 25.77 -18.36
C MET A 82 5.36 26.15 -16.97
N ILE A 83 6.60 25.79 -16.64
CA ILE A 83 7.21 26.05 -15.34
C ILE A 83 8.37 27.03 -15.55
N PRO A 84 8.17 28.34 -15.27
CA PRO A 84 9.27 29.28 -15.27
C PRO A 84 10.31 28.92 -14.20
N GLU A 85 11.56 29.31 -14.44
CA GLU A 85 12.64 29.10 -13.49
C GLU A 85 12.31 29.72 -12.11
N GLY A 86 12.50 28.94 -11.05
CA GLY A 86 12.19 29.35 -9.67
C GLY A 86 10.74 29.17 -9.21
N TYR A 87 9.78 28.85 -10.10
CA TYR A 87 8.36 28.72 -9.75
C TYR A 87 7.86 27.27 -9.58
N SER A 88 8.75 26.28 -9.64
CA SER A 88 8.40 24.86 -9.58
C SER A 88 7.59 24.49 -8.33
N GLY A 89 7.95 25.04 -7.17
CA GLY A 89 7.24 24.80 -5.90
C GLY A 89 5.81 25.36 -5.88
N GLU A 90 5.62 26.59 -6.36
CA GLU A 90 4.31 27.26 -6.38
C GLU A 90 3.34 26.56 -7.36
N ILE A 91 3.84 26.24 -8.56
CA ILE A 91 3.04 25.53 -9.56
C ILE A 91 2.69 24.12 -9.04
N THR A 92 3.64 23.42 -8.41
CA THR A 92 3.37 22.11 -7.78
C THR A 92 2.29 22.22 -6.69
N ASN A 93 2.33 23.27 -5.85
CA ASN A 93 1.31 23.49 -4.82
C ASN A 93 -0.07 23.79 -5.43
N THR A 94 -0.11 24.48 -6.56
CA THR A 94 -1.36 24.73 -7.30
C THR A 94 -1.95 23.41 -7.84
N VAL A 95 -1.11 22.54 -8.42
CA VAL A 95 -1.53 21.21 -8.89
C VAL A 95 -1.99 20.33 -7.71
N LYS A 96 -1.30 20.39 -6.56
CA LYS A 96 -1.74 19.73 -5.32
C LYS A 96 -3.10 20.24 -4.85
N ALA A 97 -3.32 21.55 -4.85
CA ALA A 97 -4.61 22.13 -4.48
C ALA A 97 -5.73 21.69 -5.43
N ALA A 98 -5.47 21.58 -6.73
CA ALA A 98 -6.41 21.04 -7.71
C ALA A 98 -6.72 19.56 -7.43
N ALA A 99 -5.71 18.73 -7.18
CA ALA A 99 -5.89 17.32 -6.80
C ALA A 99 -6.71 17.18 -5.50
N GLY A 100 -6.46 18.02 -4.49
CA GLY A 100 -7.23 18.05 -3.25
C GLY A 100 -8.72 18.40 -3.48
N LYS A 101 -9.00 19.37 -4.36
CA LYS A 101 -10.39 19.71 -4.75
C LYS A 101 -11.08 18.55 -5.48
N ARG A 102 -10.36 17.78 -6.31
CA ARG A 102 -10.91 16.56 -6.94
C ARG A 102 -11.22 15.49 -5.90
N LEU A 103 -10.31 15.22 -4.96
CA LEU A 103 -10.57 14.31 -3.84
C LEU A 103 -11.77 14.74 -3.00
N GLN A 104 -11.93 16.04 -2.75
CA GLN A 104 -13.08 16.60 -2.06
C GLN A 104 -14.41 16.30 -2.75
N GLN A 105 -14.43 16.34 -4.08
CA GLN A 105 -15.59 16.04 -4.91
C GLN A 105 -15.87 14.53 -4.98
N MET A 106 -14.83 13.71 -5.14
CA MET A 106 -14.97 12.24 -5.23
C MET A 106 -15.39 11.61 -3.92
N TYR A 107 -14.91 12.14 -2.78
CA TYR A 107 -15.19 11.61 -1.45
C TYR A 107 -15.78 12.69 -0.53
N PRO A 108 -17.04 13.11 -0.71
CA PRO A 108 -17.74 13.99 0.21
C PRO A 108 -17.70 13.46 1.66
N ALA A 109 -17.78 14.34 2.66
CA ALA A 109 -17.73 13.93 4.07
C ALA A 109 -18.82 12.90 4.45
N GLN A 110 -19.96 12.94 3.75
CA GLN A 110 -21.04 11.96 3.91
C GLN A 110 -20.63 10.52 3.58
N VAL A 111 -19.69 10.32 2.65
CA VAL A 111 -19.13 8.99 2.34
C VAL A 111 -18.50 8.38 3.59
N PHE A 112 -17.66 9.14 4.29
CA PHE A 112 -16.98 8.66 5.49
C PHE A 112 -17.94 8.42 6.67
N ARG A 113 -19.02 9.21 6.78
CA ARG A 113 -20.07 8.94 7.77
C ARG A 113 -20.81 7.63 7.48
N LEU A 114 -21.09 7.33 6.21
CA LEU A 114 -21.68 6.04 5.81
C LEU A 114 -20.71 4.88 6.09
N LEU A 115 -19.41 5.09 5.89
CA LEU A 115 -18.38 4.11 6.25
C LEU A 115 -18.29 3.88 7.76
N GLU A 116 -18.31 4.93 8.58
CA GLU A 116 -18.37 4.79 10.05
C GLU A 116 -19.59 4.00 10.51
N GLU A 117 -20.74 4.25 9.88
CA GLU A 117 -21.96 3.53 10.17
C GLU A 117 -21.88 2.06 9.76
N MET A 118 -21.38 1.77 8.55
CA MET A 118 -21.08 0.40 8.15
C MET A 118 -20.12 -0.27 9.14
N HIS A 119 -19.11 0.45 9.62
CA HIS A 119 -18.15 -0.04 10.61
C HIS A 119 -18.79 -0.26 11.99
N SER A 120 -20.03 0.13 12.26
CA SER A 120 -20.68 -0.07 13.57
C SER A 120 -21.25 -1.50 13.79
N PHE A 121 -21.03 -2.42 12.84
CA PHE A 121 -21.48 -3.82 12.91
C PHE A 121 -20.93 -4.62 14.10
N GLN A 122 -21.50 -5.79 14.38
CA GLN A 122 -20.92 -6.73 15.36
C GLN A 122 -20.27 -7.92 14.66
N ALA A 123 -19.12 -8.37 15.18
CA ALA A 123 -18.51 -9.58 14.69
C ALA A 123 -19.33 -10.81 15.07
N THR A 124 -19.27 -11.81 14.19
CA THR A 124 -19.86 -13.15 14.39
C THR A 124 -18.92 -14.11 15.12
N VAL A 125 -17.62 -13.81 15.14
CA VAL A 125 -16.57 -14.69 15.67
C VAL A 125 -15.58 -13.86 16.46
N ASN A 126 -15.15 -14.37 17.61
CA ASN A 126 -14.01 -13.87 18.40
C ASN A 126 -12.83 -14.84 18.26
N LEU A 127 -11.67 -14.31 17.86
CA LEU A 127 -10.41 -15.02 17.60
C LEU A 127 -9.30 -14.63 18.59
N ASP A 128 -9.63 -14.00 19.72
CA ASP A 128 -8.66 -13.52 20.71
C ASP A 128 -7.67 -14.62 21.13
N GLU A 129 -8.15 -15.84 21.36
CA GLU A 129 -7.31 -16.97 21.76
C GLU A 129 -6.46 -17.52 20.61
N ASP A 130 -7.02 -17.64 19.39
CA ASP A 130 -6.25 -18.03 18.20
C ASP A 130 -5.05 -17.09 17.99
N PHE A 131 -5.24 -15.78 18.16
CA PHE A 131 -4.15 -14.81 18.04
C PHE A 131 -3.16 -14.84 19.20
N ARG A 132 -3.60 -15.11 20.44
CA ARG A 132 -2.68 -15.34 21.57
C ARG A 132 -1.84 -16.60 21.36
N GLN A 133 -2.44 -17.67 20.85
CA GLN A 133 -1.74 -18.90 20.51
C GLN A 133 -0.72 -18.66 19.39
N MET A 134 -1.10 -17.93 18.34
CA MET A 134 -0.16 -17.56 17.27
C MET A 134 1.02 -16.74 17.79
N ARG A 135 0.78 -15.75 18.66
CA ARG A 135 1.86 -15.02 19.33
C ARG A 135 2.81 -15.96 20.07
N ALA A 136 2.29 -16.90 20.86
CA ALA A 136 3.11 -17.86 21.60
C ALA A 136 3.97 -18.74 20.67
N GLN A 137 3.44 -19.10 19.50
CA GLN A 137 4.17 -19.83 18.46
C GLN A 137 5.24 -18.99 17.75
N LEU A 138 5.05 -17.68 17.66
CA LEU A 138 6.01 -16.72 17.10
C LEU A 138 7.07 -16.25 18.09
N GLU A 139 6.87 -16.44 19.40
CA GLU A 139 7.82 -16.07 20.45
C GLU A 139 9.26 -16.59 20.20
N PRO A 140 9.50 -17.87 19.82
CA PRO A 140 10.84 -18.34 19.48
C PRO A 140 11.33 -17.90 18.09
N ILE A 141 10.48 -17.26 17.27
CA ILE A 141 10.79 -16.91 15.89
C ILE A 141 11.45 -15.52 15.84
N PHE A 142 12.59 -15.44 15.17
CA PHE A 142 13.35 -14.20 14.97
C PHE A 142 13.42 -13.87 13.48
N ASP A 143 12.25 -13.75 12.86
CA ASP A 143 12.07 -13.45 11.44
C ASP A 143 11.19 -12.21 11.31
N LEU A 144 11.75 -11.12 10.77
CA LEU A 144 11.06 -9.84 10.68
C LEU A 144 9.77 -9.96 9.85
N GLY A 145 9.82 -10.67 8.72
CA GLY A 145 8.68 -10.82 7.82
C GLY A 145 7.52 -11.57 8.47
N SER A 146 7.80 -12.60 9.26
CA SER A 146 6.76 -13.30 10.05
C SER A 146 6.08 -12.38 11.06
N ILE A 147 6.83 -11.54 11.78
CA ILE A 147 6.25 -10.62 12.78
C ILE A 147 5.46 -9.49 12.11
N GLU A 148 5.95 -8.95 10.99
CA GLU A 148 5.23 -7.95 10.19
C GLU A 148 3.93 -8.51 9.62
N ALA A 149 3.95 -9.73 9.08
CA ALA A 149 2.76 -10.41 8.59
C ALA A 149 1.74 -10.65 9.72
N PHE A 150 2.20 -11.07 10.91
CA PHE A 150 1.33 -11.23 12.06
C PHE A 150 0.71 -9.91 12.53
N ARG A 151 1.49 -8.81 12.49
CA ARG A 151 1.00 -7.46 12.79
C ARG A 151 -0.12 -7.04 11.81
N GLU A 152 0.02 -7.30 10.51
CA GLU A 152 -1.04 -7.02 9.53
C GLU A 152 -2.31 -7.85 9.82
N LEU A 153 -2.15 -9.14 10.16
CA LEU A 153 -3.29 -9.99 10.53
C LEU A 153 -4.01 -9.49 11.79
N CYS A 154 -3.27 -9.00 12.79
CA CYS A 154 -3.88 -8.42 14.00
C CYS A 154 -4.75 -7.21 13.64
N VAL A 155 -4.26 -6.32 12.78
CA VAL A 155 -5.05 -5.18 12.28
C VAL A 155 -6.27 -5.66 11.52
N ARG A 156 -6.11 -6.61 10.60
CA ARG A 156 -7.23 -7.14 9.80
C ARG A 156 -8.33 -7.73 10.71
N ALA A 157 -7.94 -8.52 11.70
CA ALA A 157 -8.89 -9.10 12.66
C ALA A 157 -9.57 -8.03 13.53
N PHE A 158 -8.82 -7.02 13.98
CA PHE A 158 -9.37 -5.90 14.74
C PHE A 158 -10.40 -5.10 13.92
N LEU A 159 -10.08 -4.75 12.67
CA LEU A 159 -11.00 -4.02 11.78
C LEU A 159 -12.24 -4.83 11.41
N ARG A 160 -12.14 -6.15 11.39
CA ARG A 160 -13.27 -7.08 11.24
C ARG A 160 -14.00 -7.37 12.54
N LYS A 161 -13.54 -6.77 13.65
CA LYS A 161 -14.04 -6.98 15.02
C LYS A 161 -13.95 -8.42 15.50
N ASN A 162 -13.14 -9.25 14.85
CA ASN A 162 -12.83 -10.60 15.31
C ASN A 162 -11.92 -10.62 16.53
N MET A 163 -11.40 -9.46 16.94
CA MET A 163 -10.49 -9.31 18.05
C MET A 163 -10.92 -8.11 18.90
N THR A 164 -10.84 -8.27 20.22
CA THR A 164 -11.12 -7.17 21.15
C THR A 164 -10.01 -6.12 21.11
N GLU A 165 -10.36 -4.86 21.39
CA GLU A 165 -9.38 -3.76 21.41
C GLU A 165 -8.24 -4.03 22.41
N ALA A 166 -8.55 -4.57 23.59
CA ALA A 166 -7.55 -4.90 24.60
C ALA A 166 -6.52 -5.94 24.09
N VAL A 167 -6.98 -6.95 23.37
CA VAL A 167 -6.10 -7.97 22.75
C VAL A 167 -5.29 -7.35 21.62
N TYR A 168 -5.93 -6.59 20.75
CA TYR A 168 -5.26 -5.89 19.66
C TYR A 168 -4.13 -4.98 20.16
N GLN A 169 -4.41 -4.11 21.13
CA GLN A 169 -3.40 -3.22 21.72
C GLN A 169 -2.23 -3.99 22.33
N SER A 170 -2.52 -5.10 23.04
CA SER A 170 -1.49 -5.95 23.62
C SER A 170 -0.60 -6.61 22.56
N LEU A 171 -1.19 -7.07 21.44
CA LEU A 171 -0.46 -7.72 20.36
C LEU A 171 0.32 -6.72 19.52
N ALA A 172 -0.27 -5.57 19.22
CA ALA A 172 0.38 -4.47 18.50
C ALA A 172 1.64 -4.01 19.24
N LEU A 173 1.55 -3.80 20.55
CA LEU A 173 2.71 -3.44 21.39
C LEU A 173 3.78 -4.54 21.40
N TRP A 174 3.38 -5.81 21.41
CA TRP A 174 4.33 -6.93 21.32
C TRP A 174 5.04 -6.95 19.96
N CYS A 175 4.30 -6.79 18.85
CA CYS A 175 4.87 -6.74 17.50
C CYS A 175 5.85 -5.57 17.36
N GLU A 176 5.49 -4.37 17.83
CA GLU A 176 6.36 -3.19 17.77
C GLU A 176 7.67 -3.41 18.52
N LYS A 177 7.60 -3.90 19.76
CA LYS A 177 8.80 -4.22 20.55
C LYS A 177 9.65 -5.29 19.89
N ARG A 178 9.01 -6.31 19.30
CA ARG A 178 9.71 -7.42 18.65
C ARG A 178 10.39 -6.98 17.36
N ILE A 179 9.72 -6.18 16.53
CA ILE A 179 10.29 -5.58 15.32
C ILE A 179 11.50 -4.73 15.67
N ALA A 180 11.35 -3.78 16.61
CA ALA A 180 12.45 -2.92 17.04
C ALA A 180 13.64 -3.73 17.59
N ALA A 181 13.37 -4.80 18.34
CA ALA A 181 14.42 -5.71 18.79
C ALA A 181 15.13 -6.37 17.61
N ILE A 182 14.41 -6.96 16.64
CA ILE A 182 15.00 -7.61 15.47
C ILE A 182 15.84 -6.63 14.65
N GLU A 183 15.29 -5.45 14.35
CA GLU A 183 15.96 -4.41 13.57
C GLU A 183 17.26 -3.95 14.23
N SER A 184 17.34 -3.91 15.56
CA SER A 184 18.57 -3.54 16.28
C SER A 184 19.74 -4.52 16.06
N TYR A 185 19.47 -5.75 15.63
CA TYR A 185 20.49 -6.74 15.28
C TYR A 185 20.77 -6.82 13.78
N LEU A 186 20.02 -6.10 12.94
CA LEU A 186 20.26 -6.10 11.50
C LEU A 186 21.49 -5.23 11.19
N PRO A 187 22.51 -5.78 10.50
CA PRO A 187 23.67 -4.99 10.11
C PRO A 187 23.28 -3.91 9.11
N SER A 188 23.98 -2.77 9.15
CA SER A 188 23.85 -1.73 8.14
C SER A 188 24.16 -2.31 6.75
N LEU A 189 23.19 -2.15 5.87
CA LEU A 189 23.16 -2.70 4.52
C LEU A 189 24.20 -2.02 3.60
N LYS A 190 24.79 -2.78 2.67
CA LYS A 190 25.90 -2.34 1.78
C LYS A 190 25.39 -1.99 0.38
N ASP A 191 26.19 -1.28 -0.42
CA ASP A 191 25.88 -0.76 -1.77
C ASP A 191 25.43 -1.77 -2.86
N LYS A 192 25.37 -3.09 -2.57
CA LYS A 192 25.05 -4.15 -3.55
C LYS A 192 23.73 -4.85 -3.27
N GLU A 193 22.71 -4.12 -2.84
CA GLU A 193 21.44 -4.73 -2.47
C GLU A 193 20.32 -4.40 -3.44
N LYS A 194 19.46 -5.40 -3.67
CA LYS A 194 18.24 -5.25 -4.44
C LYS A 194 17.04 -5.55 -3.56
N THR A 195 16.12 -4.60 -3.48
CA THR A 195 14.85 -4.77 -2.77
C THR A 195 13.83 -5.40 -3.69
N PHE A 196 13.17 -6.45 -3.20
CA PHE A 196 11.99 -7.03 -3.82
C PHE A 196 10.78 -6.89 -2.91
N TYR A 197 9.63 -6.76 -3.56
CA TYR A 197 8.32 -6.72 -2.95
C TYR A 197 7.49 -7.86 -3.52
N GLY A 198 6.63 -8.44 -2.70
CA GLY A 198 5.70 -9.44 -3.20
C GLY A 198 4.59 -9.75 -2.22
N PHE A 199 3.50 -10.29 -2.75
CA PHE A 199 2.38 -10.82 -1.98
C PHE A 199 1.97 -12.15 -2.60
N ALA A 200 1.08 -12.87 -1.94
CA ALA A 200 0.48 -14.07 -2.49
C ALA A 200 -1.04 -13.99 -2.53
N VAL A 201 -1.61 -14.56 -3.60
CA VAL A 201 -3.02 -14.90 -3.69
C VAL A 201 -3.22 -16.26 -3.02
N VAL A 202 -4.20 -16.34 -2.13
CA VAL A 202 -4.52 -17.55 -1.38
C VAL A 202 -5.71 -18.25 -2.04
N SER A 203 -5.55 -19.53 -2.37
CA SER A 203 -6.59 -20.40 -2.91
C SER A 203 -6.65 -21.73 -2.14
N GLU A 204 -7.59 -22.60 -2.52
CA GLU A 204 -7.65 -23.96 -1.97
C GLU A 204 -6.42 -24.80 -2.32
N SER A 205 -5.81 -24.54 -3.48
CA SER A 205 -4.62 -25.25 -3.96
C SER A 205 -3.29 -24.73 -3.37
N GLY A 206 -3.34 -23.76 -2.45
CA GLY A 206 -2.17 -23.15 -1.83
C GLY A 206 -2.04 -21.66 -2.16
N ILE A 207 -0.80 -21.20 -2.34
CA ILE A 207 -0.52 -19.78 -2.62
C ILE A 207 0.22 -19.58 -3.94
N THR A 208 -0.15 -18.52 -4.65
CA THR A 208 0.51 -18.05 -5.87
C THR A 208 1.14 -16.68 -5.60
N CYS A 209 2.47 -16.59 -5.70
CA CYS A 209 3.23 -15.39 -5.36
C CYS A 209 3.40 -14.46 -6.57
N PHE A 210 3.25 -13.15 -6.32
CA PHE A 210 3.50 -12.07 -7.27
C PHE A 210 4.67 -11.23 -6.75
N ILE A 211 5.72 -11.07 -7.55
CA ILE A 211 7.01 -10.53 -7.08
C ILE A 211 7.58 -9.51 -8.09
N ASN A 212 7.97 -8.34 -7.59
CA ASN A 212 8.57 -7.28 -8.39
C ASN A 212 9.56 -6.45 -7.56
N ALA A 213 10.53 -5.83 -8.23
CA ALA A 213 11.39 -4.82 -7.59
C ALA A 213 10.71 -3.44 -7.51
N ASN A 214 9.62 -3.24 -8.26
CA ASN A 214 8.80 -2.04 -8.22
C ASN A 214 7.57 -2.25 -7.31
N LEU A 215 7.56 -1.53 -6.20
CA LEU A 215 6.46 -1.52 -5.23
C LEU A 215 5.13 -1.06 -5.84
N ASP A 216 5.13 -0.09 -6.75
CA ASP A 216 3.91 0.47 -7.35
C ASP A 216 3.19 -0.55 -8.24
N VAL A 217 3.95 -1.47 -8.85
CA VAL A 217 3.38 -2.59 -9.63
C VAL A 217 2.71 -3.58 -8.67
N ILE A 218 3.41 -3.96 -7.61
CA ILE A 218 2.93 -4.92 -6.61
C ILE A 218 1.71 -4.41 -5.86
N TYR A 219 1.72 -3.14 -5.46
CA TYR A 219 0.58 -2.51 -4.79
C TYR A 219 -0.67 -2.51 -5.67
N ARG A 220 -0.56 -2.10 -6.93
CA ARG A 220 -1.70 -2.07 -7.87
C ARG A 220 -2.25 -3.48 -8.15
N GLU A 221 -1.37 -4.45 -8.34
CA GLU A 221 -1.76 -5.83 -8.60
C GLU A 221 -2.47 -6.43 -7.38
N ARG A 222 -1.95 -6.24 -6.17
CA ARG A 222 -2.62 -6.67 -4.94
C ARG A 222 -4.01 -6.03 -4.79
N LEU A 223 -4.11 -4.72 -5.02
CA LEU A 223 -5.37 -3.99 -4.89
C LEU A 223 -6.44 -4.49 -5.87
N ASP A 224 -6.06 -4.89 -7.09
CA ASP A 224 -6.99 -5.49 -8.06
C ASP A 224 -7.62 -6.79 -7.52
N TYR A 225 -6.78 -7.68 -6.96
CA TYR A 225 -7.26 -8.91 -6.33
C TYR A 225 -8.16 -8.63 -5.12
N GLU A 226 -7.79 -7.68 -4.25
CA GLU A 226 -8.62 -7.30 -3.09
C GLU A 226 -9.99 -6.78 -3.52
N ARG A 227 -10.07 -5.93 -4.55
CA ARG A 227 -11.34 -5.40 -5.08
C ARG A 227 -12.26 -6.49 -5.63
N ARG A 228 -11.67 -7.56 -6.17
CA ARG A 228 -12.41 -8.75 -6.66
C ARG A 228 -12.84 -9.69 -5.53
N GLY A 229 -12.58 -9.33 -4.27
CA GLY A 229 -12.86 -10.18 -3.11
C GLY A 229 -11.93 -11.40 -2.99
N ILE A 230 -10.81 -11.40 -3.71
CA ILE A 230 -9.84 -12.50 -3.69
C ILE A 230 -8.92 -12.32 -2.48
N MET A 231 -8.71 -13.40 -1.72
CA MET A 231 -7.87 -13.38 -0.53
C MET A 231 -6.39 -13.22 -0.89
N VAL A 232 -5.76 -12.22 -0.27
CA VAL A 232 -4.33 -11.93 -0.44
C VAL A 232 -3.62 -11.73 0.90
N THR A 233 -2.31 -11.97 0.89
CA THR A 233 -1.39 -11.73 2.01
C THR A 233 -0.84 -10.31 2.03
N ALA A 234 -0.13 -9.91 3.11
CA ALA A 234 0.74 -8.74 3.19
C ALA A 234 1.62 -8.59 1.94
N ILE A 235 1.95 -7.35 1.59
CA ILE A 235 3.13 -7.10 0.78
C ILE A 235 4.35 -7.31 1.68
N CYS A 236 5.08 -8.40 1.43
CA CYS A 236 6.38 -8.65 2.01
C CYS A 236 7.44 -7.82 1.28
N LYS A 237 8.38 -7.26 2.04
CA LYS A 237 9.55 -6.54 1.54
C LYS A 237 10.80 -7.28 2.01
N LYS A 238 11.73 -7.57 1.09
CA LYS A 238 13.03 -8.12 1.47
C LYS A 238 14.15 -7.56 0.61
N GLN A 239 15.27 -7.27 1.26
CA GLN A 239 16.53 -6.91 0.60
C GLN A 239 17.39 -8.16 0.44
N PHE A 240 17.91 -8.34 -0.76
CA PHE A 240 18.83 -9.41 -1.10
C PHE A 240 20.17 -8.81 -1.50
N LEU A 241 21.25 -9.41 -1.03
CA LEU A 241 22.58 -9.15 -1.56
C LEU A 241 22.60 -9.63 -3.01
N TYR A 242 22.90 -8.73 -3.93
CA TYR A 242 23.02 -9.02 -5.34
C TYR A 242 24.49 -9.12 -5.72
N GLU A 243 24.97 -10.36 -5.90
CA GLU A 243 26.30 -10.60 -6.45
C GLU A 243 26.25 -10.60 -7.98
N ARG A 244 27.34 -10.19 -8.65
CA ARG A 244 27.39 -10.01 -10.12
C ARG A 244 27.06 -11.29 -10.92
N GLN A 245 27.04 -12.46 -10.29
CA GLN A 245 26.77 -13.75 -10.91
C GLN A 245 25.36 -14.28 -10.65
N GLU A 246 24.57 -13.66 -9.76
CA GLU A 246 23.20 -14.10 -9.50
C GLU A 246 22.24 -13.59 -10.56
N SER A 247 21.31 -14.46 -10.98
CA SER A 247 20.26 -14.08 -11.91
C SER A 247 19.11 -13.37 -11.17
N LEU A 248 18.38 -12.50 -11.86
CA LEU A 248 17.13 -11.94 -11.29
C LEU A 248 16.07 -13.01 -11.02
N GLN A 249 16.12 -14.12 -11.76
CA GLN A 249 15.20 -15.24 -11.59
C GLN A 249 15.47 -16.01 -10.28
N SER A 250 16.74 -16.20 -9.91
CA SER A 250 17.11 -16.83 -8.64
C SER A 250 16.68 -15.97 -7.45
N LEU A 251 16.90 -14.65 -7.49
CA LEU A 251 16.42 -13.74 -6.44
C LEU A 251 14.90 -13.71 -6.30
N ARG A 252 14.16 -13.80 -7.42
CA ARG A 252 12.69 -13.93 -7.38
C ARG A 252 12.27 -15.24 -6.71
N LYS A 253 12.96 -16.35 -7.00
CA LYS A 253 12.69 -17.63 -6.36
C LYS A 253 12.96 -17.59 -4.85
N CYS A 254 14.06 -16.95 -4.43
CA CYS A 254 14.32 -16.72 -3.00
C CYS A 254 13.21 -15.90 -2.35
N MET A 255 12.74 -14.82 -2.99
CA MET A 255 11.60 -14.05 -2.48
C MET A 255 10.31 -14.89 -2.39
N GLU A 256 10.08 -15.79 -3.34
CA GLU A 256 8.93 -16.71 -3.28
C GLU A 256 9.01 -17.67 -2.09
N GLU A 257 10.19 -18.27 -1.86
CA GLU A 257 10.46 -19.16 -0.74
C GLU A 257 10.27 -18.43 0.60
N GLU A 258 10.68 -17.16 0.69
CA GLU A 258 10.48 -16.32 1.86
C GLU A 258 9.00 -16.04 2.13
N ILE A 259 8.21 -15.69 1.11
CA ILE A 259 6.76 -15.50 1.27
C ILE A 259 6.11 -16.81 1.75
N ARG A 260 6.51 -17.97 1.19
CA ARG A 260 6.00 -19.28 1.61
C ARG A 260 6.38 -19.66 3.04
N LYS A 261 7.57 -19.23 3.49
CA LYS A 261 8.03 -19.43 4.89
C LYS A 261 7.24 -18.53 5.86
N ILE A 262 7.00 -17.28 5.48
CA ILE A 262 6.22 -16.32 6.29
C ILE A 262 4.77 -16.79 6.40
N TYR A 263 4.16 -17.17 5.28
CA TYR A 263 2.80 -17.67 5.20
C TYR A 263 2.77 -19.19 5.18
N ASP A 264 3.27 -19.77 6.28
CA ASP A 264 3.12 -21.20 6.56
C ASP A 264 1.65 -21.57 6.81
N GLU A 265 1.39 -22.86 7.02
CA GLU A 265 0.03 -23.38 7.25
C GLU A 265 -0.68 -22.68 8.41
N ARG A 266 0.04 -22.32 9.47
CA ARG A 266 -0.52 -21.70 10.68
C ARG A 266 -0.96 -20.27 10.39
N MET A 267 -0.10 -19.49 9.72
CA MET A 267 -0.42 -18.12 9.32
C MET A 267 -1.57 -18.08 8.29
N LEU A 268 -1.61 -19.04 7.36
CA LEU A 268 -2.69 -19.16 6.39
C LEU A 268 -4.02 -19.59 7.03
N ASP A 269 -4.00 -20.51 8.00
CA ASP A 269 -5.20 -20.89 8.76
C ASP A 269 -5.77 -19.68 9.52
N LEU A 270 -4.91 -18.95 10.24
CA LEU A 270 -5.32 -17.74 10.97
C LEU A 270 -5.90 -16.70 10.01
N LEU A 271 -5.24 -16.46 8.87
CA LEU A 271 -5.74 -15.57 7.83
C LEU A 271 -7.14 -15.98 7.33
N LYS A 272 -7.36 -17.26 7.04
CA LYS A 272 -8.67 -17.77 6.59
C LYS A 272 -9.76 -17.56 7.64
N LYS A 273 -9.45 -17.80 8.92
CA LYS A 273 -10.38 -17.55 10.04
C LYS A 273 -10.83 -16.09 10.14
N THR A 274 -9.97 -15.14 9.77
CA THR A 274 -10.37 -13.71 9.74
C THR A 274 -11.38 -13.35 8.66
N THR A 275 -11.65 -14.23 7.69
CA THR A 275 -12.53 -13.88 6.55
C THR A 275 -14.01 -14.18 6.74
N VAL A 276 -14.40 -14.66 7.92
CA VAL A 276 -15.81 -14.90 8.26
C VAL A 276 -16.61 -13.61 8.11
N LYS A 277 -17.81 -13.73 7.54
CA LYS A 277 -18.70 -12.59 7.31
C LYS A 277 -19.28 -12.08 8.62
N ALA A 278 -19.39 -10.76 8.72
CA ALA A 278 -20.08 -10.06 9.79
C ALA A 278 -21.59 -10.35 9.74
N ASP A 279 -22.24 -10.21 10.90
CA ASP A 279 -23.70 -10.19 10.96
C ASP A 279 -24.15 -8.75 10.72
N PHE A 280 -24.49 -8.47 9.46
CA PHE A 280 -24.90 -7.14 9.00
C PHE A 280 -26.17 -7.27 8.16
N SER A 281 -27.20 -6.47 8.49
CA SER A 281 -28.49 -6.49 7.79
C SER A 281 -28.30 -6.21 6.30
N ILE A 282 -28.88 -7.08 5.48
CA ILE A 282 -28.90 -6.92 4.02
C ILE A 282 -29.65 -5.65 3.65
N GLU A 283 -30.80 -5.39 4.28
CA GLU A 283 -31.59 -4.17 4.03
C GLU A 283 -30.76 -2.92 4.34
N ARG A 284 -30.06 -2.91 5.49
CA ARG A 284 -29.25 -1.75 5.86
C ARG A 284 -28.06 -1.55 4.91
N LYS A 285 -27.47 -2.64 4.42
CA LYS A 285 -26.42 -2.59 3.39
C LYS A 285 -26.96 -1.94 2.12
N GLU A 286 -28.12 -2.36 1.64
CA GLU A 286 -28.75 -1.79 0.44
C GLU A 286 -29.06 -0.31 0.59
N GLU A 287 -29.54 0.12 1.76
CA GLU A 287 -29.78 1.54 2.07
C GLU A 287 -28.49 2.37 2.01
N ILE A 288 -27.42 1.88 2.64
CA ILE A 288 -26.11 2.57 2.63
C ILE A 288 -25.56 2.65 1.20
N PHE A 289 -25.60 1.55 0.44
CA PHE A 289 -25.11 1.53 -0.93
C PHE A 289 -25.95 2.40 -1.88
N SER A 290 -27.26 2.52 -1.63
CA SER A 290 -28.12 3.48 -2.34
C SER A 290 -27.71 4.93 -2.03
N ALA A 291 -27.39 5.22 -0.77
CA ALA A 291 -26.88 6.53 -0.37
C ALA A 291 -25.50 6.82 -1.00
N LEU A 292 -24.58 5.85 -1.02
CA LEU A 292 -23.28 5.98 -1.69
C LEU A 292 -23.43 6.21 -3.20
N ALA A 293 -24.34 5.49 -3.86
CA ALA A 293 -24.61 5.67 -5.29
C ALA A 293 -25.07 7.11 -5.60
N SER A 294 -25.84 7.75 -4.71
CA SER A 294 -26.22 9.16 -4.86
C SER A 294 -25.06 10.16 -4.75
N LEU A 295 -23.92 9.73 -4.18
CA LEU A 295 -22.70 10.53 -4.02
C LEU A 295 -21.67 10.30 -5.15
N GLY A 296 -21.91 9.31 -6.02
CA GLY A 296 -21.12 9.02 -7.22
C GLY A 296 -20.34 7.71 -7.18
N ASP A 297 -19.80 7.31 -8.34
CA ASP A 297 -19.16 6.00 -8.53
C ASP A 297 -17.98 5.75 -7.58
N GLU A 298 -17.19 6.78 -7.28
CA GLU A 298 -16.05 6.65 -6.36
C GLU A 298 -16.51 6.39 -4.91
N ALA A 299 -17.67 6.91 -4.52
CA ALA A 299 -18.27 6.62 -3.22
C ALA A 299 -18.73 5.16 -3.12
N VAL A 300 -19.27 4.59 -4.22
CA VAL A 300 -19.63 3.17 -4.28
C VAL A 300 -18.39 2.30 -4.18
N LYS A 301 -17.34 2.58 -4.96
CA LYS A 301 -16.09 1.79 -4.95
C LYS A 301 -15.42 1.74 -3.58
N ILE A 302 -15.36 2.87 -2.87
CA ILE A 302 -14.80 2.88 -1.51
C ILE A 302 -15.70 2.13 -0.52
N GLY A 303 -17.03 2.19 -0.71
CA GLY A 303 -17.99 1.35 0.02
C GLY A 303 -17.74 -0.14 -0.18
N GLU A 304 -17.59 -0.60 -1.43
CA GLU A 304 -17.29 -1.99 -1.78
C GLU A 304 -15.96 -2.45 -1.17
N LYS A 305 -14.93 -1.61 -1.26
CA LYS A 305 -13.62 -1.85 -0.63
C LYS A 305 -13.77 -2.15 0.86
N TYR A 306 -14.50 -1.30 1.59
CA TYR A 306 -14.66 -1.46 3.03
C TYR A 306 -15.64 -2.56 3.43
N ALA A 307 -16.72 -2.77 2.67
CA ALA A 307 -17.60 -3.92 2.85
C ALA A 307 -16.80 -5.23 2.77
N ASN A 308 -16.00 -5.40 1.70
CA ASN A 308 -15.13 -6.55 1.53
C ASN A 308 -14.10 -6.66 2.66
N ARG A 309 -13.49 -5.54 3.07
CA ARG A 309 -12.46 -5.51 4.13
C ARG A 309 -13.02 -5.85 5.50
N TRP A 310 -14.23 -5.42 5.83
CA TRP A 310 -14.92 -5.70 7.09
C TRP A 310 -15.72 -7.00 7.10
N GLY A 311 -15.90 -7.63 5.94
CA GLY A 311 -16.67 -8.87 5.81
C GLY A 311 -18.18 -8.66 5.80
N ILE A 312 -18.65 -7.49 5.35
CA ILE A 312 -20.07 -7.12 5.20
C ILE A 312 -20.57 -7.51 3.80
#